data_AF-A0A087TFS7-F1
#
_entry.id   AF-A0A087TFS7-F1
#
_cell.length_a   1.000
_cell.length_b   1.000
_cell.length_c   1.000
_cell.angle_alpha   90.00
_cell.angle_beta   90.00
_cell.angle_gamma   90.00
#
_symmetry.space_group_name_H-M   'P 1'
#
loop_
_entity.id
_entity.type
_entity.pdbx_description
1 polymer ?
#
loop_
_entity_poly.entity_id
_entity_poly.type
_entity_poly.pdbx_seq_one_letter_code
_entity_poly.pdbx_strand_id
1 'polypeptide(L)'
;MEKTPGYLVTPGAPQRVANMSRDVLLLIVVRDPVTRAMSDYAQASSKRPQDTRSFEDMAFRNSSTGLVDADWTGIRIGQYAKHLERWTRYFPLSRIHVVSGEMLVEDPVFELEAVQKFLGIRPFIGAQHFFFNQSKGFPCLRKSPRSEVPRCLGKTKGRSHPQVAPAALQRLRDFFR
;
A
#
# COMPACT_ATOMS: atom_id res chain seq x y z
N MET A 1 -6.19 -12.16 -12.96
CA MET A 1 -5.81 -10.99 -12.13
C MET A 1 -4.31 -10.79 -12.23
N GLU A 2 -3.85 -9.54 -12.20
CA GLU A 2 -2.43 -9.19 -12.06
C GLU A 2 -2.28 -8.07 -11.01
N LYS A 3 -1.06 -7.74 -10.59
CA LYS A 3 -0.82 -6.64 -9.67
C LYS A 3 0.48 -5.87 -9.97
N THR A 4 0.32 -4.60 -10.35
CA THR A 4 1.41 -3.65 -10.61
C THR A 4 1.21 -2.36 -9.81
N PRO A 5 1.85 -2.19 -8.63
CA PRO A 5 1.61 -1.04 -7.75
C PRO A 5 1.86 0.33 -8.42
N GLY A 6 2.77 0.40 -9.38
CA GLY A 6 3.09 1.64 -10.10
C GLY A 6 1.96 2.19 -10.97
N TYR A 7 0.92 1.40 -11.27
CA TYR A 7 -0.19 1.85 -12.11
C TYR A 7 -0.95 3.01 -11.47
N LEU A 8 -1.21 2.97 -10.16
CA LEU A 8 -1.99 3.99 -9.46
C LEU A 8 -1.49 5.41 -9.77
N VAL A 9 -0.16 5.59 -9.77
CA VAL A 9 0.49 6.89 -9.94
C VAL A 9 0.91 7.21 -11.36
N THR A 10 0.75 6.27 -12.31
CA THR A 10 1.14 6.46 -13.70
C THR A 10 0.04 7.25 -14.44
N PRO A 11 0.29 8.49 -14.92
CA PRO A 11 -0.77 9.34 -15.46
C PRO A 11 -1.56 8.75 -16.61
N GLY A 12 -0.91 8.03 -17.54
CA GLY A 12 -1.59 7.39 -18.68
C GLY A 12 -2.18 6.00 -18.39
N ALA A 13 -2.01 5.44 -17.19
CA ALA A 13 -2.51 4.10 -16.88
C ALA A 13 -4.06 4.01 -16.92
N PRO A 14 -4.83 4.93 -16.32
CA PRO A 14 -6.31 4.85 -16.34
C PRO A 14 -6.87 4.77 -17.75
N GLN A 15 -6.41 5.64 -18.66
CA GLN A 15 -6.84 5.66 -20.05
C GLN A 15 -6.50 4.35 -20.77
N ARG A 16 -5.27 3.84 -20.63
CA ARG A 16 -4.85 2.60 -21.28
C ARG A 16 -5.66 1.40 -20.80
N VAL A 17 -5.94 1.31 -19.50
CA VAL A 17 -6.78 0.24 -18.95
C VAL A 17 -8.22 0.37 -19.44
N ALA A 18 -8.78 1.58 -19.48
CA ALA A 18 -10.14 1.81 -19.98
C ALA A 18 -10.28 1.51 -21.48
N ASN A 19 -9.23 1.75 -22.27
CA ASN A 19 -9.18 1.39 -23.69
C ASN A 19 -9.11 -0.12 -23.89
N MET A 20 -8.51 -0.86 -22.96
CA MET A 20 -8.52 -2.33 -22.98
C MET A 20 -9.91 -2.86 -22.64
N SER A 21 -10.51 -2.40 -21.55
CA SER A 21 -11.91 -2.66 -21.20
C SER A 21 -12.38 -1.72 -20.08
N ARG A 22 -13.59 -1.17 -20.24
CA ARG A 22 -14.23 -0.34 -19.20
C ARG A 22 -14.89 -1.15 -18.09
N ASP A 23 -14.99 -2.47 -18.24
CA ASP A 23 -15.58 -3.37 -17.25
C ASP A 23 -14.59 -3.91 -16.23
N VAL A 24 -13.31 -3.55 -16.36
CA VAL A 24 -12.25 -3.93 -15.42
C VAL A 24 -12.62 -3.47 -14.01
N LEU A 25 -12.51 -4.41 -13.07
CA LEU A 25 -12.58 -4.13 -11.64
C LEU A 25 -11.18 -3.77 -11.13
N LEU A 26 -11.08 -2.68 -10.37
CA LEU A 26 -9.84 -2.13 -9.85
C LEU A 26 -9.79 -2.30 -8.34
N LEU A 27 -8.72 -2.92 -7.85
CA LEU A 27 -8.41 -3.03 -6.43
C LEU A 27 -7.27 -2.09 -6.08
N ILE A 28 -7.47 -1.21 -5.11
CA ILE A 28 -6.46 -0.28 -4.61
C ILE A 28 -6.24 -0.55 -3.13
N VAL A 29 -5.10 -1.15 -2.79
CA VAL A 29 -4.71 -1.34 -1.39
C VAL A 29 -4.03 -0.06 -0.90
N VAL A 30 -4.67 0.63 0.04
CA VAL A 30 -4.14 1.84 0.67
C VAL A 30 -3.56 1.52 2.05
N ARG A 31 -2.81 2.47 2.60
CA ARG A 31 -2.22 2.41 3.93
C ARG A 31 -2.15 3.84 4.46
N ASP A 32 -2.01 4.04 5.76
CA ASP A 32 -1.60 5.34 6.32
C ASP A 32 -0.43 5.92 5.49
N PRO A 33 -0.58 7.13 4.91
CA PRO A 33 0.36 7.63 3.92
C PRO A 33 1.75 7.94 4.49
N VAL A 34 1.83 8.27 5.79
CA VAL A 34 3.10 8.48 6.51
C VAL A 34 3.84 7.15 6.64
N THR A 35 3.13 6.13 7.10
CA THR A 35 3.67 4.78 7.28
C THR A 35 4.05 4.14 5.94
N ARG A 36 3.27 4.41 4.90
CA ARG A 36 3.59 4.04 3.52
C ARG A 36 4.87 4.70 3.03
N ALA A 37 5.06 6.00 3.28
CA ALA A 37 6.28 6.73 2.94
C ALA A 37 7.52 6.15 3.65
N MET A 38 7.41 5.88 4.95
CA MET A 38 8.49 5.23 5.72
C MET A 38 8.83 3.84 5.17
N SER A 39 7.83 3.07 4.75
CA SER A 39 8.04 1.74 4.15
C SER A 39 8.76 1.81 2.81
N ASP A 40 8.40 2.80 1.98
CA ASP A 40 9.03 3.06 0.67
C ASP A 40 10.50 3.46 0.84
N TYR A 41 10.78 4.35 1.81
CA TYR A 41 12.13 4.71 2.22
C TYR A 41 12.93 3.50 2.70
N ALA A 42 12.37 2.68 3.62
CA ALA A 42 13.05 1.50 4.13
C ALA A 42 13.39 0.49 3.01
N GLN A 43 12.53 0.39 1.99
CA GLN A 43 12.82 -0.41 0.81
C GLN A 43 13.98 0.18 -0.02
N ALA A 44 13.96 1.50 -0.28
CA ALA A 44 15.01 2.17 -1.03
C ALA A 44 16.38 2.09 -0.33
N SER A 45 16.41 2.41 0.96
CA SER A 45 17.60 2.32 1.81
C SER A 45 18.17 0.89 1.86
N SER A 46 17.33 -0.14 1.94
CA SER A 46 17.80 -1.55 1.90
C SER A 46 18.48 -1.96 0.58
N LYS A 47 18.25 -1.23 -0.51
CA LYS A 47 18.88 -1.50 -1.81
C LYS A 47 20.14 -0.67 -2.04
N ARG A 48 20.20 0.54 -1.47
CA ARG A 48 21.30 1.50 -1.65
C ARG A 48 21.61 2.24 -0.34
N PRO A 49 22.14 1.55 0.67
CA PRO A 49 22.28 2.12 2.01
C PRO A 49 23.27 3.30 2.05
N GLN A 50 24.34 3.27 1.25
CA GLN A 50 25.36 4.32 1.25
C GLN A 50 24.93 5.62 0.54
N ASP A 51 23.92 5.55 -0.34
CA ASP A 51 23.44 6.69 -1.12
C ASP A 51 22.19 7.35 -0.53
N THR A 52 21.64 6.78 0.55
CA THR A 52 20.35 7.21 1.08
C THR A 52 20.54 8.16 2.25
N ARG A 53 20.17 9.44 2.04
CA ARG A 53 20.03 10.46 3.12
C ARG A 53 18.97 10.04 4.13
N SER A 54 18.89 10.70 5.28
CA SER A 54 17.87 10.39 6.30
C SER A 54 16.44 10.51 5.73
N PHE A 55 15.47 9.87 6.40
CA PHE A 55 14.06 9.99 5.98
C PHE A 55 13.60 11.45 6.01
N GLU A 56 13.97 12.18 7.06
CA GLU A 56 13.66 13.60 7.22
C GLU A 56 14.26 14.46 6.10
N ASP A 57 15.53 14.24 5.72
CA ASP A 57 16.19 14.99 4.62
C ASP A 57 15.55 14.76 3.25
N MET A 58 14.86 13.63 3.09
CA MET A 58 14.11 13.28 1.89
C MET A 58 12.66 13.78 1.97
N ALA A 59 12.07 13.83 3.16
CA ALA A 59 10.68 14.19 3.38
C ALA A 59 10.44 15.71 3.44
N PHE A 60 11.45 16.50 3.79
CA PHE A 60 11.35 17.96 3.90
C PHE A 60 12.35 18.66 2.98
N ARG A 61 11.87 19.67 2.24
CA ARG A 61 12.77 20.55 1.45
C ARG A 61 13.64 21.41 2.33
N ASN A 62 13.10 21.77 3.49
CA ASN A 62 13.78 22.59 4.48
C ASN A 62 13.32 22.11 5.87
N SER A 63 14.22 21.42 6.56
CA SER A 63 13.98 20.84 7.88
C SER A 63 13.69 21.88 8.96
N SER A 64 14.21 23.11 8.82
CA SER A 64 13.99 24.21 9.77
C SER A 64 12.57 24.79 9.67
N THR A 65 12.05 24.94 8.46
CA THR A 65 10.66 25.39 8.22
C THR A 65 9.65 24.25 8.34
N GLY A 66 10.10 23.01 8.13
CA GLY A 66 9.27 21.82 8.04
C GLY A 66 8.40 21.76 6.79
N LEU A 67 8.81 22.44 5.70
CA LEU A 67 8.14 22.37 4.41
C LEU A 67 8.31 20.97 3.81
N VAL A 68 7.21 20.22 3.71
CA VAL A 68 7.18 18.87 3.15
C VAL A 68 7.53 18.90 1.66
N ASP A 69 8.40 18.00 1.22
CA ASP A 69 8.70 17.81 -0.19
C ASP A 69 7.64 16.92 -0.87
N ALA A 70 6.60 17.56 -1.39
CA ALA A 70 5.50 16.88 -2.07
C ALA A 70 5.91 16.17 -3.38
N ASP A 71 7.08 16.53 -3.95
CA ASP A 71 7.59 15.94 -5.19
C ASP A 71 8.42 14.68 -4.95
N TRP A 72 8.97 14.50 -3.73
CA TRP A 72 9.62 13.25 -3.39
C TRP A 72 8.64 12.10 -3.55
N THR A 73 9.06 11.04 -4.27
CA THR A 73 8.19 9.91 -4.64
C THR A 73 7.56 9.25 -3.40
N GLY A 74 8.28 9.24 -2.26
CA GLY A 74 7.77 8.79 -0.97
C GLY A 74 6.54 9.56 -0.46
N ILE A 75 6.42 10.86 -0.75
CA ILE A 75 5.25 11.65 -0.37
C ILE A 75 4.21 11.63 -1.49
N ARG A 76 4.65 11.81 -2.74
CA ARG A 76 3.79 11.90 -3.92
C ARG A 76 2.85 10.69 -4.08
N ILE A 77 3.32 9.48 -3.80
CA ILE A 77 2.47 8.27 -3.89
C ILE A 77 1.35 8.28 -2.83
N GLY A 78 1.59 8.86 -1.65
CA GLY A 78 0.62 8.93 -0.54
C GLY A 78 -0.53 9.93 -0.77
N GLN A 79 -0.44 10.79 -1.79
CA GLN A 79 -1.51 11.73 -2.16
C GLN A 79 -2.66 11.02 -2.89
N TYR A 80 -3.33 10.07 -2.21
CA TYR A 80 -4.29 9.15 -2.83
C TYR A 80 -5.45 9.84 -3.53
N ALA A 81 -6.00 10.91 -2.94
CA ALA A 81 -7.10 11.66 -3.54
C ALA A 81 -6.77 12.16 -4.95
N LYS A 82 -5.57 12.71 -5.15
CA LYS A 82 -5.08 13.20 -6.45
C LYS A 82 -4.97 12.08 -7.48
N HIS A 83 -4.54 10.90 -7.07
CA HIS A 83 -4.47 9.75 -7.98
C HIS A 83 -5.87 9.24 -8.28
N LEU A 84 -6.72 9.08 -7.26
CA LEU A 84 -8.08 8.58 -7.41
C LEU A 84 -8.92 9.47 -8.33
N GLU A 85 -8.82 10.79 -8.21
CA GLU A 85 -9.49 11.75 -9.10
C GLU A 85 -9.18 11.47 -10.58
N ARG A 86 -7.93 11.10 -10.89
CA ARG A 86 -7.53 10.73 -12.26
C ARG A 86 -8.18 9.43 -12.71
N TRP A 87 -8.26 8.43 -11.84
CA TRP A 87 -8.88 7.13 -12.15
C TRP A 87 -10.39 7.26 -12.31
N THR A 88 -11.06 8.09 -11.51
CA THR A 88 -12.52 8.29 -11.56
C THR A 88 -13.00 9.00 -12.83
N ARG A 89 -12.10 9.63 -13.61
CA ARG A 89 -12.42 10.16 -14.94
C ARG A 89 -12.68 9.05 -15.98
N TYR A 90 -12.22 7.82 -15.72
CA TYR A 90 -12.30 6.71 -16.66
C TYR A 90 -13.14 5.54 -16.14
N PHE A 91 -13.20 5.36 -14.81
CA PHE A 91 -13.95 4.28 -14.16
C PHE A 91 -14.90 4.86 -13.11
N PRO A 92 -16.18 4.45 -13.08
CA PRO A 92 -17.07 4.84 -12.00
C PRO A 92 -16.59 4.23 -10.67
N LEU A 93 -16.94 4.86 -9.55
CA LEU A 93 -16.54 4.38 -8.21
C LEU A 93 -16.98 2.93 -7.95
N SER A 94 -18.08 2.47 -8.55
CA SER A 94 -18.54 1.07 -8.45
C SER A 94 -17.57 0.05 -9.07
N ARG A 95 -16.61 0.47 -9.90
CA ARG A 95 -15.53 -0.36 -10.47
C ARG A 95 -14.23 -0.26 -9.68
N ILE A 96 -14.19 0.50 -8.58
CA ILE A 96 -13.00 0.70 -7.75
C ILE A 96 -13.31 0.26 -6.32
N HIS A 97 -12.56 -0.69 -5.81
CA HIS A 97 -12.63 -1.09 -4.40
C HIS A 97 -11.31 -0.78 -3.69
N VAL A 98 -11.42 0.02 -2.64
CA VAL A 98 -10.30 0.42 -1.78
C VAL A 98 -10.20 -0.57 -0.64
N VAL A 99 -9.05 -1.23 -0.54
CA VAL A 99 -8.73 -2.23 0.48
C VAL A 99 -7.86 -1.56 1.54
N SER A 100 -8.19 -1.77 2.81
CA SER A 100 -7.41 -1.25 3.93
C SER A 100 -6.20 -2.15 4.19
N GLY A 101 -5.00 -1.58 4.04
CA GLY A 101 -3.75 -2.29 4.31
C GLY A 101 -3.55 -2.61 5.79
N GLU A 102 -4.07 -1.76 6.68
CA GLU A 102 -4.12 -1.97 8.13
C GLU A 102 -5.01 -3.16 8.46
N MET A 103 -6.25 -3.16 7.96
CA MET A 103 -7.18 -4.26 8.21
C MET A 103 -6.71 -5.57 7.56
N LEU A 104 -6.00 -5.52 6.43
CA LEU A 104 -5.43 -6.73 5.83
C LEU A 104 -4.37 -7.39 6.73
N VAL A 105 -3.80 -6.64 7.68
CA VAL A 105 -2.88 -7.15 8.70
C VAL A 105 -3.63 -7.56 9.97
N GLU A 106 -4.55 -6.71 10.44
CA GLU A 106 -5.29 -6.92 11.70
C GLU A 106 -6.37 -8.01 11.59
N ASP A 107 -7.18 -7.94 10.53
CA ASP A 107 -8.23 -8.91 10.21
C ASP A 107 -8.29 -9.17 8.69
N PRO A 108 -7.40 -10.05 8.18
CA PRO A 108 -7.38 -10.40 6.75
C PRO A 108 -8.66 -11.08 6.28
N VAL A 109 -9.46 -11.68 7.16
CA VAL A 109 -10.71 -12.34 6.78
C VAL A 109 -11.74 -11.29 6.40
N PHE A 110 -11.94 -10.31 7.27
CA PHE A 110 -12.85 -9.20 7.03
C PHE A 110 -12.58 -8.47 5.70
N GLU A 111 -11.32 -8.09 5.45
CA GLU A 111 -10.97 -7.42 4.18
C GLU A 111 -11.16 -8.31 2.96
N LEU A 112 -10.82 -9.60 3.05
CA LEU A 112 -10.94 -10.51 1.91
C LEU A 112 -12.37 -10.95 1.64
N GLU A 113 -13.27 -10.91 2.63
CA GLU A 113 -14.71 -11.04 2.40
C GLU A 113 -15.24 -9.89 1.54
N ALA A 114 -14.85 -8.65 1.85
CA ALA A 114 -15.21 -7.47 1.06
C ALA A 114 -14.67 -7.56 -0.39
N VAL A 115 -13.42 -8.00 -0.55
CA VAL A 115 -12.80 -8.23 -1.88
C VAL A 115 -13.53 -9.33 -2.66
N GLN A 116 -13.86 -10.46 -2.03
CA GLN A 116 -14.58 -11.56 -2.69
C GLN A 116 -15.95 -11.10 -3.19
N LYS A 117 -16.69 -10.34 -2.36
CA LYS A 117 -17.97 -9.75 -2.72
C LYS A 117 -17.84 -8.77 -3.89
N PHE A 118 -16.86 -7.87 -3.85
CA PHE A 118 -16.62 -6.90 -4.91
C PHE A 118 -16.29 -7.58 -6.26
N LEU A 119 -15.50 -8.65 -6.23
CA LEU A 119 -15.15 -9.43 -7.42
C LEU A 119 -16.29 -10.35 -7.91
N GLY A 120 -17.39 -10.47 -7.16
CA GLY A 120 -18.50 -11.37 -7.50
C GLY A 120 -18.12 -12.85 -7.46
N ILE A 121 -17.10 -13.22 -6.67
CA ILE A 121 -16.65 -14.61 -6.54
C ILE A 121 -17.28 -15.28 -5.33
N ARG A 122 -17.43 -16.61 -5.41
CA ARG A 122 -17.95 -17.41 -4.29
C ARG A 122 -17.09 -17.19 -3.04
N PRO A 123 -17.71 -16.89 -1.87
CA PRO A 123 -16.99 -16.85 -0.60
C PRO A 123 -16.31 -18.18 -0.32
N PHE A 124 -14.98 -18.14 -0.18
CA PHE A 124 -14.14 -19.30 0.05
C PHE A 124 -13.07 -19.00 1.11
N ILE A 125 -12.43 -17.83 1.04
CA ILE A 125 -11.40 -17.42 1.97
C ILE A 125 -12.04 -17.01 3.30
N GLY A 126 -11.82 -17.81 4.34
CA GLY A 126 -12.17 -17.53 5.74
C GLY A 126 -11.01 -17.76 6.73
N ALA A 127 -11.28 -17.62 8.02
CA ALA A 127 -10.32 -17.68 9.13
C ALA A 127 -9.43 -18.94 9.13
N GLN A 128 -9.96 -20.07 8.68
CA GLN A 128 -9.23 -21.34 8.55
C GLN A 128 -8.02 -21.28 7.61
N HIS A 129 -7.92 -20.26 6.77
CA HIS A 129 -6.78 -20.04 5.86
C HIS A 129 -5.65 -19.22 6.47
N PHE A 130 -5.82 -18.66 7.67
CA PHE A 130 -4.85 -17.77 8.28
C PHE A 130 -4.35 -18.27 9.63
N PHE A 131 -3.10 -17.94 9.94
CA PHE A 131 -2.56 -18.03 11.29
C PHE A 131 -1.65 -16.81 11.53
N PHE A 132 -1.58 -16.33 12.76
CA PHE A 132 -0.68 -15.24 13.09
C PHE A 132 0.71 -15.78 13.46
N ASN A 133 1.76 -15.28 12.82
CA ASN A 133 3.13 -15.62 13.18
C ASN A 133 3.68 -14.55 14.12
N GLN A 134 3.77 -14.86 15.42
CA GLN A 134 4.22 -13.91 16.45
C GLN A 134 5.65 -13.41 16.19
N SER A 135 6.57 -14.29 15.79
CA SER A 135 7.96 -13.90 15.50
C SER A 135 8.07 -12.97 14.29
N LYS A 136 7.19 -13.12 13.30
CA LYS A 136 7.13 -12.24 12.13
C LYS A 136 6.33 -10.96 12.40
N GLY A 137 5.33 -11.01 13.29
CA GLY A 137 4.39 -9.93 13.56
C GLY A 137 3.34 -9.71 12.46
N PHE A 138 3.07 -10.72 11.62
CA PHE A 138 2.11 -10.62 10.52
C PHE A 138 1.29 -11.91 10.38
N PRO A 139 0.04 -11.83 9.85
CA PRO A 139 -0.71 -13.01 9.43
C PRO A 139 0.00 -13.72 8.27
N CYS A 140 -0.07 -15.04 8.30
CA CYS A 140 0.47 -15.94 7.29
C CYS A 140 -0.62 -16.89 6.79
N LEU A 141 -0.43 -17.45 5.61
CA LEU A 141 -1.36 -18.40 5.02
C LEU A 141 -1.10 -19.80 5.61
N ARG A 142 -2.14 -20.41 6.18
CA ARG A 142 -2.18 -21.85 6.44
C ARG A 142 -2.10 -22.61 5.12
N LYS A 143 -1.86 -23.92 5.23
CA LYS A 143 -1.76 -24.87 4.12
C LYS A 143 -2.65 -24.47 2.95
N SER A 144 -2.07 -24.38 1.76
CA SER A 144 -2.85 -24.15 0.54
C SER A 144 -3.17 -25.50 -0.11
N PRO A 145 -4.21 -25.60 -0.96
CA PRO A 145 -4.46 -26.81 -1.74
C PRO A 145 -3.25 -27.26 -2.59
N ARG A 146 -2.28 -26.37 -2.84
CA ARG A 146 -1.08 -26.61 -3.65
C ARG A 146 0.20 -26.82 -2.83
N SER A 147 0.14 -26.73 -1.50
CA SER A 147 1.31 -26.88 -0.64
C SER A 147 0.91 -27.17 0.80
N GLU A 148 1.41 -28.28 1.33
CA GLU A 148 1.18 -28.73 2.70
C GLU A 148 1.92 -27.91 3.76
N VAL A 149 2.77 -26.96 3.35
CA VAL A 149 3.57 -26.14 4.26
C VAL A 149 2.94 -24.76 4.42
N PRO A 150 2.75 -24.27 5.66
CA PRO A 150 2.31 -22.89 5.90
C PRO A 150 3.27 -21.88 5.25
N ARG A 151 2.71 -20.81 4.68
CA ARG A 151 3.50 -19.81 3.94
C ARG A 151 3.34 -18.42 4.54
N CYS A 152 4.43 -17.90 5.07
CA CYS A 152 4.56 -16.49 5.39
C CYS A 152 5.14 -15.71 4.21
N LEU A 153 4.87 -14.41 4.14
CA LEU A 153 5.57 -13.53 3.20
C LEU A 153 7.08 -13.51 3.50
N GLY A 154 7.90 -13.40 2.44
CA GLY A 154 9.37 -13.45 2.56
C GLY A 154 9.98 -12.30 3.36
N LYS A 155 11.30 -12.35 3.56
CA LYS A 155 12.07 -11.36 4.35
C LYS A 155 11.94 -9.92 3.82
N THR A 156 11.60 -9.75 2.55
CA THR A 156 11.37 -8.45 1.92
C THR A 156 9.99 -7.84 2.24
N LYS A 157 9.20 -8.46 3.12
CA LYS A 157 7.87 -8.00 3.53
C LYS A 157 7.82 -7.92 5.06
N GLY A 158 7.48 -6.73 5.57
CA GLY A 158 7.56 -6.38 6.99
C GLY A 158 8.96 -5.94 7.44
N ARG A 159 9.59 -5.03 6.69
CA ARG A 159 10.88 -4.44 7.11
C ARG A 159 10.67 -3.50 8.29
N SER A 160 11.65 -3.45 9.19
CA SER A 160 11.72 -2.38 10.20
C SER A 160 11.78 -1.02 9.54
N HIS A 161 11.04 -0.07 10.10
CA HIS A 161 11.02 1.32 9.62
C HIS A 161 12.14 2.13 10.29
N PRO A 162 12.59 3.24 9.67
CA PRO A 162 13.51 4.16 10.32
C PRO A 162 12.89 4.76 11.59
N GLN A 163 13.75 5.14 12.54
CA GLN A 163 13.34 6.03 13.63
C GLN A 163 13.20 7.43 13.05
N VAL A 164 12.05 8.06 13.28
CA VAL A 164 11.72 9.40 12.76
C VAL A 164 11.24 10.26 13.92
N ALA A 165 11.68 11.52 13.97
CA ALA A 165 11.29 12.43 15.04
C ALA A 165 9.75 12.57 15.15
N PRO A 166 9.13 12.52 16.35
CA PRO A 166 7.68 12.66 16.49
C PRO A 166 7.10 13.93 15.86
N ALA A 167 7.82 15.05 15.96
CA ALA A 167 7.42 16.32 15.34
C ALA A 167 7.41 16.24 13.81
N ALA A 168 8.36 15.52 13.20
CA ALA A 168 8.39 15.28 11.76
C ALA A 168 7.21 14.39 11.32
N LEU A 169 6.91 13.33 12.07
CA LEU A 169 5.74 12.49 11.82
C LEU A 169 4.44 13.30 11.91
N GLN A 170 4.31 14.18 12.90
CA GLN A 170 3.12 15.02 13.04
C GLN A 170 2.96 15.97 11.85
N ARG A 171 4.02 16.65 11.42
CA ARG A 171 3.98 17.52 10.23
C ARG A 171 3.57 16.77 8.97
N LEU A 172 4.04 15.52 8.80
CA LEU A 172 3.62 14.69 7.67
C LEU A 172 2.15 14.29 7.77
N ARG A 173 1.63 13.97 8.96
CA ARG A 173 0.20 13.72 9.15
C ARG A 173 -0.63 14.96 8.83
N ASP A 174 -0.20 16.13 9.27
CA ASP A 174 -0.88 17.40 8.99
C ASP A 174 -0.88 17.72 7.49
N PHE A 175 0.20 17.40 6.77
CA PHE A 175 0.28 17.54 5.32
C PHE A 175 -0.71 16.63 4.56
N PHE A 176 -0.96 15.41 5.06
CA PHE A 176 -1.84 14.44 4.40
C PHE A 176 -3.31 14.53 4.83
N ARG A 177 -3.63 15.32 5.87
CA ARG A 177 -4.97 15.51 6.40
C ARG A 177 -5.83 16.36 5.46
#